data_AF-A0A512TJN4-F1
#
_entry.id   AF-A0A512TJN4-F1
#
_cell.length_a   1.000
_cell.length_b   1.000
_cell.length_c   1.000
_cell.angle_alpha   90.00
_cell.angle_beta   90.00
_cell.angle_gamma   90.00
#
_symmetry.space_group_name_H-M   'P 1'
#
loop_
_entity.id
_entity.type
_entity.pdbx_description
1 polymer ?
#
loop_
_entity_poly.entity_id
_entity_poly.type
_entity_poly.pdbx_seq_one_letter_code
_entity_poly.pdbx_strand_id
1 'polypeptide(L)'
;MIETECNNIILLYKKTISENSGKFKVRVNGLEKALIDTHFKDGWGDCTVTEILEECDYKKTYEIEIEVISEEKDREVTILGVMVS
;
A
#
# COMPACT_ATOMS: atom_id res chain seq x y z
N MET A 1 -9.20 6.06 4.87
CA MET A 1 -10.17 5.65 3.83
C MET A 1 -10.14 6.71 2.74
N ILE A 2 -10.09 6.27 1.48
CA ILE A 2 -10.10 7.13 0.29
C ILE A 2 -11.23 6.61 -0.61
N GLU A 3 -12.11 7.50 -1.08
CA GLU A 3 -13.16 7.16 -2.04
C GLU A 3 -12.87 7.86 -3.37
N THR A 4 -12.92 7.12 -4.49
CA THR A 4 -12.58 7.67 -5.80
C THR A 4 -13.20 6.88 -6.95
N GLU A 5 -13.64 7.58 -8.00
CA GLU A 5 -14.08 6.96 -9.26
C GLU A 5 -12.90 6.87 -10.23
N CYS A 6 -12.51 5.66 -10.59
CA CYS A 6 -11.39 5.41 -11.49
C CYS A 6 -11.53 4.05 -12.19
N ASN A 7 -10.64 3.79 -13.13
CA ASN A 7 -10.44 2.48 -13.75
C ASN A 7 -9.44 1.65 -12.95
N ASN A 8 -8.28 2.26 -12.66
CA ASN A 8 -7.12 1.58 -12.10
C ASN A 8 -6.66 2.25 -10.80
N ILE A 9 -6.11 1.44 -9.90
CA ILE A 9 -5.58 1.88 -8.61
C ILE A 9 -4.18 1.30 -8.44
N ILE A 10 -3.19 2.18 -8.26
CA ILE A 10 -1.80 1.81 -7.97
C ILE A 10 -1.38 2.48 -6.66
N LEU A 11 -0.89 1.69 -5.71
CA LEU A 11 -0.31 2.18 -4.47
C LEU A 11 1.18 2.46 -4.65
N LEU A 12 1.65 3.60 -4.14
CA LEU A 12 3.07 3.87 -3.95
C LEU A 12 3.41 3.85 -2.47
N TYR A 13 4.44 3.11 -2.11
CA TYR A 13 4.94 3.04 -0.75
C TYR A 13 6.46 2.90 -0.74
N LYS A 14 7.06 3.20 0.41
CA LYS A 14 8.48 3.01 0.64
C LYS A 14 8.74 1.60 1.19
N LYS A 15 9.69 0.88 0.60
CA LYS A 15 10.40 -0.20 1.29
C LYS A 15 11.68 0.35 1.91
N THR A 16 12.02 -0.13 3.09
CA THR A 16 13.18 0.37 3.86
C THR A 16 14.05 -0.76 4.36
N ILE A 17 15.36 -0.52 4.40
CA ILE A 17 16.32 -1.44 5.04
C ILE A 17 16.33 -1.31 6.57
N SER A 18 15.57 -0.36 7.12
CA SER A 18 15.45 -0.15 8.57
C SER A 18 14.80 -1.33 9.27
N GLU A 19 15.34 -1.69 10.43
CA GLU A 19 14.75 -2.67 11.35
C GLU A 19 13.41 -2.20 11.94
N ASN A 20 13.09 -0.90 11.84
CA ASN A 20 11.83 -0.31 12.30
C ASN A 20 10.71 -0.37 11.25
N SER A 21 10.93 -1.03 10.11
CA SER A 21 9.90 -1.26 9.09
C SER A 21 8.64 -1.90 9.68
N GLY A 22 7.47 -1.42 9.25
CA GLY A 22 6.19 -2.00 9.60
C GLY A 22 5.54 -2.80 8.48
N LYS A 23 4.36 -3.34 8.81
CA LYS A 23 3.49 -4.01 7.85
C LYS A 23 2.19 -3.25 7.72
N PHE A 24 1.57 -3.32 6.56
CA PHE A 24 0.26 -2.75 6.36
C PHE A 24 -0.54 -3.60 5.39
N LYS A 25 -1.85 -3.46 5.49
CA LYS A 25 -2.82 -4.15 4.67
C LYS A 25 -3.62 -3.14 3.88
N VAL A 26 -3.98 -3.52 2.65
CA VAL A 26 -4.81 -2.71 1.77
C VAL A 26 -6.06 -3.47 1.42
N ARG A 27 -7.22 -2.84 1.59
CA ARG A 27 -8.50 -3.35 1.08
C ARG A 27 -9.05 -2.40 0.02
N VAL A 28 -9.69 -2.96 -0.99
CA VAL A 28 -10.48 -2.23 -1.99
C VAL A 28 -11.89 -2.80 -1.96
N ASN A 29 -12.88 -1.96 -1.69
CA ASN A 29 -14.29 -2.34 -1.49
C ASN A 29 -14.44 -3.46 -0.43
N GLY A 30 -13.73 -3.32 0.70
CA GLY A 30 -13.68 -4.31 1.77
C GLY A 30 -12.93 -5.62 1.46
N LEU A 31 -12.51 -5.84 0.21
CA LEU A 31 -11.73 -7.02 -0.19
C LEU A 31 -10.24 -6.76 0.01
N GLU A 32 -9.55 -7.64 0.74
CA GLU A 32 -8.09 -7.57 0.88
C GLU A 32 -7.40 -7.74 -0.47
N LYS A 33 -6.60 -6.74 -0.85
CA LYS A 33 -5.82 -6.73 -2.09
C LYS A 33 -4.35 -6.99 -1.86
N ALA A 34 -3.80 -6.49 -0.75
CA ALA A 34 -2.40 -6.65 -0.44
C ALA A 34 -2.17 -6.70 1.08
N LEU A 35 -1.21 -7.54 1.48
CA LEU A 35 -0.59 -7.57 2.80
C LEU A 35 0.91 -7.35 2.60
N ILE A 36 1.41 -6.19 2.98
CA ILE A 36 2.73 -5.70 2.60
C ILE A 36 3.63 -5.62 3.82
N ASP A 37 4.80 -6.25 3.73
CA ASP A 37 5.94 -6.04 4.60
C ASP A 37 6.88 -4.99 3.98
N THR A 38 7.11 -3.88 4.68
CA THR A 38 7.96 -2.80 4.17
C THR A 38 9.44 -3.04 4.37
N HIS A 39 9.84 -4.11 5.06
CA HIS A 39 11.24 -4.44 5.25
C HIS A 39 11.87 -4.89 3.93
N PHE A 40 12.88 -4.16 3.45
CA PHE A 40 13.68 -4.56 2.29
C PHE A 40 14.88 -5.38 2.76
N LYS A 41 14.63 -6.65 3.06
CA LYS A 41 15.68 -7.58 3.44
C LYS A 41 16.75 -7.64 2.35
N ASP A 42 18.02 -7.45 2.74
CA ASP A 42 19.17 -7.44 1.84
C ASP A 42 19.12 -6.34 0.76
N GLY A 43 18.28 -5.31 0.97
CA GLY A 43 18.16 -4.17 0.08
C GLY A 43 19.46 -3.34 0.03
N TRP A 44 19.74 -2.76 -1.13
CA TRP A 44 20.87 -1.83 -1.31
C TRP A 44 20.60 -0.42 -0.73
N GLY A 45 19.36 -0.16 -0.30
CA GLY A 45 18.90 1.10 0.27
C GLY A 45 17.37 1.15 0.31
N ASP A 46 16.83 2.24 0.88
CA ASP A 46 15.40 2.54 0.81
C ASP A 46 14.96 2.74 -0.65
N CYS A 47 13.78 2.25 -1.02
CA CYS A 47 13.26 2.38 -2.37
C CYS A 47 11.75 2.61 -2.41
N THR A 48 11.28 3.21 -3.50
CA THR A 48 9.85 3.36 -3.80
C THR A 48 9.38 2.15 -4.59
N VAL A 49 8.25 1.57 -4.16
CA VAL A 49 7.61 0.43 -4.83
C VAL A 49 6.19 0.80 -5.22
N THR A 50 5.76 0.28 -6.37
CA THR A 50 4.37 0.37 -6.86
C THR A 50 3.68 -0.99 -6.71
N GLU A 51 2.44 -1.00 -6.24
CA GLU A 51 1.57 -2.18 -6.19
C GLU A 51 0.29 -1.90 -6.97
N ILE A 52 -0.08 -2.77 -7.91
CA ILE A 52 -1.34 -2.66 -8.63
C ILE A 52 -2.43 -3.28 -7.76
N LEU A 53 -3.41 -2.49 -7.34
CA LEU A 53 -4.52 -2.95 -6.49
C LEU A 53 -5.76 -3.29 -7.31
N GLU A 54 -5.98 -2.55 -8.39
CA GLU A 54 -7.05 -2.76 -9.36
C GLU A 54 -6.61 -2.33 -10.76
N GLU A 55 -7.06 -3.09 -11.76
CA GLU A 55 -6.96 -2.75 -13.17
C GLU A 55 -8.29 -3.12 -13.85
N CYS A 56 -8.95 -2.16 -14.51
CA CYS A 56 -10.29 -2.37 -15.06
C CYS A 56 -10.57 -1.52 -16.31
N ASP A 57 -11.28 -2.10 -17.28
CA ASP A 57 -11.61 -1.42 -18.54
C ASP A 57 -12.69 -0.33 -18.41
N TYR A 58 -13.39 -0.25 -17.28
CA TYR A 58 -14.45 0.71 -17.03
C TYR A 58 -14.31 1.40 -15.68
N LYS A 59 -14.86 2.61 -15.59
CA LYS A 59 -14.88 3.40 -14.35
C LYS A 59 -15.88 2.84 -13.37
N LYS A 60 -15.48 2.78 -12.10
CA LYS A 60 -16.38 2.58 -10.97
C LYS A 60 -15.85 3.30 -9.74
N THR A 61 -16.73 3.56 -8.79
CA THR A 61 -16.36 4.08 -7.48
C THR A 61 -15.73 2.97 -6.65
N TYR A 62 -14.59 3.28 -6.05
CA TYR A 62 -13.87 2.40 -5.15
C TYR A 62 -13.70 3.06 -3.78
N GLU A 63 -13.78 2.24 -2.75
CA GLU A 63 -13.34 2.54 -1.40
C GLU A 63 -12.00 1.86 -1.13
N ILE A 64 -10.98 2.65 -0.78
CA ILE A 64 -9.62 2.16 -0.51
C ILE A 64 -9.32 2.37 0.98
N GLU A 65 -8.98 1.28 1.64
CA GLU A 65 -8.57 1.26 3.04
C GLU A 65 -7.12 0.82 3.14
N ILE A 66 -6.32 1.58 3.89
CA ILE A 66 -4.95 1.21 4.24
C ILE A 66 -4.88 1.15 5.76
N GLU A 67 -4.49 -0.01 6.28
CA GLU A 67 -4.44 -0.31 7.70
C GLU A 67 -3.02 -0.74 8.09
N VAL A 68 -2.35 0.03 8.94
CA VAL A 68 -1.05 -0.37 9.50
C VAL A 68 -1.29 -1.47 10.53
N ILE A 69 -0.56 -2.57 10.42
CA ILE A 69 -0.68 -3.71 11.33
C ILE A 69 0.06 -3.39 12.61
N SER A 70 -0.65 -3.47 13.72
CA SER A 70 -0.08 -3.28 15.06
C SER A 70 0.90 -4.42 15.37
N GLU A 71 2.10 -4.06 15.79
CA GLU A 71 3.12 -4.97 16.30
C GLU A 71 3.46 -4.59 17.75
N GLU A 72 4.18 -5.46 18.47
CA GLU A 72 4.57 -5.22 19.87
C GLU A 72 5.45 -3.98 20.07
N LYS A 73 6.12 -3.53 19.00
CA LYS A 73 6.98 -2.34 18.99
C LYS A 73 6.45 -1.34 17.97
N ASP A 74 6.71 -0.05 18.22
CA ASP A 74 6.39 1.00 17.26
C ASP A 74 7.15 0.74 15.94
N ARG A 75 6.39 0.66 14.85
CA ARG A 75 6.90 0.45 13.49
C ARG A 75 6.48 1.59 12.57
N GLU A 76 7.32 1.87 11.57
CA GLU A 76 7.07 2.92 10.60
C GLU A 76 6.64 2.33 9.25
N VAL A 77 5.60 2.92 8.68
CA VAL A 77 5.13 2.68 7.31
C VAL A 77 5.02 4.03 6.62
N THR A 78 5.60 4.16 5.42
CA THR A 78 5.48 5.36 4.59
C THR A 78 4.66 5.05 3.34
N ILE A 79 3.45 5.59 3.28
CA ILE A 79 2.63 5.63 2.07
C ILE A 79 2.96 6.92 1.33
N LEU A 80 3.39 6.79 0.07
CA LEU A 80 3.80 7.91 -0.76
C LEU A 80 2.65 8.47 -1.59
N GLY A 81 1.68 7.62 -1.95
CA GLY A 81 0.49 8.06 -2.63
C GLY A 81 -0.35 6.91 -3.17
N VAL A 82 -1.54 7.24 -3.63
CA VAL A 82 -2.38 6.36 -4.43
C VAL A 82 -2.56 7.04 -5.79
N MET A 83 -2.07 6.40 -6.84
CA MET A 83 -2.28 6.84 -8.22
C MET A 83 -3.55 6.20 -8.75
N VAL A 84 -4.38 7.01 -9.39
CA VAL A 84 -5.61 6.56 -10.04
C VAL A 84 -5.67 7.11 -11.47
N SER A 85 -6.27 6.35 -12.37
CA SER A 85 -6.50 6.73 -13.77
C SER A 85 -7.91 6.39 -14.20
#